data_AF-A0A6J0J9Z6-F1
#
_entry.id   AF-A0A6J0J9Z6-F1
#
_cell.length_a   1.000
_cell.length_b   1.000
_cell.length_c   1.000
_cell.angle_alpha   90.00
_cell.angle_beta   90.00
_cell.angle_gamma   90.00
#
_symmetry.space_group_name_H-M   'P 1'
#
loop_
_entity.id
_entity.type
_entity.pdbx_description
1 polymer ?
#
loop_
_entity_poly.entity_id
_entity_poly.type
_entity_poly.pdbx_seq_one_letter_code
_entity_poly.pdbx_strand_id
1 'polypeptide(L)'
;MVNCEFNFLGVGQSEFAVADMVDMFILLLPPAGGDELQGIKRGIIEMADLVAINKADGDLVVAARRIQAEYISAMKLLRKRSKVWRPKVMRISAKTGEGISDMWDKMTEFRDLMLTSGELIAKRRKQQKVWMWNLIQENMLEHFRSHLAVKDKIPLLEEKVLSGVLSPGLAADLLLKAFKDSL
;
A
#
# COMPACT_ATOMS: atom_id res chain seq x y z
N MET A 1 5.96 17.90 6.00
CA MET A 1 5.13 16.79 6.51
C MET A 1 5.67 15.50 5.91
N VAL A 2 5.76 14.43 6.70
CA VAL A 2 6.07 13.07 6.23
C VAL A 2 4.73 12.39 6.01
N ASN A 3 4.45 11.95 4.79
CA ASN A 3 3.25 11.16 4.54
C ASN A 3 3.56 9.70 4.88
N CYS A 4 2.92 9.20 5.93
CA CYS A 4 3.02 7.82 6.40
C CYS A 4 1.63 7.19 6.40
N GLU A 5 1.55 5.93 5.98
CA GLU A 5 0.32 5.14 6.04
C GLU A 5 0.60 3.83 6.78
N PHE A 6 -0.35 3.43 7.63
CA PHE A 6 -0.25 2.26 8.49
C PHE A 6 -1.28 1.23 8.02
N ASN A 7 -0.83 0.15 7.39
CA ASN A 7 -1.73 -0.90 6.91
C ASN A 7 -1.70 -2.14 7.80
N PHE A 8 -2.90 -2.59 8.18
CA PHE A 8 -3.15 -3.96 8.65
C PHE A 8 -3.29 -4.86 7.42
N LEU A 9 -2.77 -6.09 7.49
CA LEU A 9 -2.76 -7.03 6.37
C LEU A 9 -4.18 -7.27 5.82
N GLY A 10 -4.49 -6.68 4.66
CA GLY A 10 -5.54 -7.08 3.74
C GLY A 10 -4.85 -7.37 2.41
N VAL A 11 -5.07 -8.54 1.83
CA VAL A 11 -4.30 -9.01 0.66
C VAL A 11 -4.89 -8.38 -0.60
N GLY A 12 -4.15 -7.49 -1.29
CA GLY A 12 -4.60 -6.80 -2.50
C GLY A 12 -3.51 -6.14 -3.35
N GLN A 13 -3.89 -5.65 -4.54
CA GLN A 13 -3.07 -4.74 -5.37
C GLN A 13 -2.95 -3.34 -4.72
N SER A 14 -3.82 -3.05 -3.75
CA SER A 14 -3.90 -1.80 -2.99
C SER A 14 -2.63 -1.47 -2.22
N GLU A 15 -1.94 -2.47 -1.65
CA GLU A 15 -0.78 -2.20 -0.80
C GLU A 15 0.43 -1.68 -1.58
N PHE A 16 0.61 -2.16 -2.82
CA PHE A 16 1.65 -1.64 -3.72
C PHE A 16 1.34 -0.21 -4.15
N ALA A 17 0.08 0.09 -4.44
CA ALA A 17 -0.35 1.44 -4.76
C ALA A 17 -0.02 2.38 -3.60
N VAL A 18 -0.38 2.03 -2.36
CA VAL A 18 -0.08 2.83 -1.16
C VAL A 18 1.41 3.11 -0.97
N ALA A 19 2.27 2.10 -1.15
CA ALA A 19 3.71 2.28 -1.02
C ALA A 19 4.28 3.32 -2.01
N ASP A 20 3.66 3.45 -3.19
CA ASP A 20 3.98 4.45 -4.20
C ASP A 20 3.34 5.82 -3.94
N MET A 21 2.59 6.00 -2.84
CA MET A 21 1.99 7.28 -2.44
C MET A 21 2.60 7.87 -1.17
N VAL A 22 3.35 7.08 -0.40
CA VAL A 22 3.90 7.51 0.89
C VAL A 22 5.39 7.79 0.84
N ASP A 23 5.86 8.65 1.74
CA ASP A 23 7.29 8.88 1.93
C ASP A 23 7.96 7.66 2.55
N MET A 24 7.29 7.08 3.56
CA MET A 24 7.76 5.94 4.34
C MET A 24 6.63 4.92 4.48
N PHE A 25 6.92 3.67 4.11
CA PHE A 25 5.96 2.57 4.23
C PHE A 25 6.25 1.73 5.47
N ILE A 26 5.26 1.61 6.35
CA ILE A 26 5.40 0.92 7.64
C ILE A 26 4.49 -0.29 7.67
N LEU A 27 5.08 -1.46 7.88
CA LEU A 27 4.36 -2.73 8.01
C LEU A 27 4.08 -3.04 9.48
N LEU A 28 2.81 -3.15 9.85
CA LEU A 28 2.38 -3.48 11.20
C LEU A 28 2.01 -4.97 11.30
N LEU A 29 2.66 -5.70 12.19
CA LEU A 29 2.49 -7.15 12.35
C LEU A 29 2.11 -7.52 13.78
N PRO A 30 1.25 -8.53 14.01
CA PRO A 30 1.01 -9.08 15.34
C PRO A 30 2.18 -9.97 15.81
N PRO A 31 2.25 -10.34 17.11
CA PRO A 31 3.28 -11.23 17.64
C PRO A 31 3.00 -12.73 17.42
N ALA A 32 1.87 -13.10 16.79
CA ALA A 32 1.37 -14.48 16.75
C ALA A 32 1.28 -15.01 15.31
N GLY A 33 1.80 -16.24 15.11
CA GLY A 33 1.60 -17.06 13.91
C GLY A 33 2.90 -17.40 13.19
N GLY A 34 3.61 -18.45 13.62
CA GLY A 34 4.86 -18.92 13.00
C GLY A 34 4.76 -19.36 11.52
N ASP A 35 3.57 -19.32 10.94
CA ASP A 35 3.31 -19.54 9.50
C ASP A 35 3.13 -18.22 8.71
N GLU A 36 3.09 -17.06 9.36
CA GLU A 36 2.88 -15.78 8.66
C GLU A 36 4.10 -15.36 7.84
N LEU A 37 5.30 -15.86 8.12
CA LEU A 37 6.46 -15.57 7.25
C LEU A 37 6.34 -16.26 5.88
N GLN A 38 5.55 -17.36 5.79
CA GLN A 38 5.16 -17.97 4.52
C GLN A 38 3.92 -17.29 3.91
N GLY A 39 3.00 -16.76 4.72
CA GLY A 39 1.79 -16.06 4.27
C GLY A 39 2.02 -14.58 3.84
N ILE A 40 2.99 -13.91 4.46
CA ILE A 40 3.42 -12.56 4.09
C ILE A 40 4.28 -12.72 2.85
N LYS A 41 3.59 -12.61 1.71
CA LYS A 41 4.18 -12.66 0.37
C LYS A 41 5.43 -11.78 0.35
N ARG A 42 6.56 -12.36 -0.06
CA ARG A 42 7.88 -11.73 -0.21
C ARG A 42 7.82 -10.26 -0.68
N GLY A 43 6.87 -9.94 -1.56
CA GLY A 43 6.68 -8.59 -2.11
C GLY A 43 6.36 -7.47 -1.13
N ILE A 44 5.57 -7.67 -0.05
CA ILE A 44 5.20 -6.53 0.81
C ILE A 44 6.28 -6.16 1.83
N ILE A 45 7.01 -7.16 2.34
CA ILE A 45 8.17 -6.95 3.23
C ILE A 45 9.28 -6.22 2.48
N GLU A 46 9.46 -6.54 1.19
CA GLU A 46 10.43 -5.87 0.32
C GLU A 46 10.16 -4.36 0.22
N MET A 47 8.91 -3.92 0.37
CA MET A 47 8.51 -2.52 0.31
C MET A 47 8.54 -1.78 1.66
N ALA A 48 8.74 -2.48 2.78
CA ALA A 48 8.76 -1.90 4.12
C ALA A 48 10.04 -1.10 4.41
N ASP A 49 9.88 0.16 4.83
CA ASP A 49 10.93 1.00 5.37
C ASP A 49 11.10 0.78 6.88
N LEU A 50 10.02 0.36 7.55
CA LEU A 50 10.01 -0.07 8.95
C LEU A 50 8.95 -1.16 9.13
N VAL A 51 9.28 -2.16 9.95
CA VAL A 51 8.37 -3.21 10.39
C VAL A 51 8.15 -3.02 11.89
N ALA A 52 6.90 -2.86 12.31
CA ALA A 52 6.51 -2.71 13.70
C ALA A 52 5.71 -3.93 14.13
N ILE A 53 6.24 -4.69 15.09
CA ILE A 53 5.56 -5.83 15.70
C ILE A 53 4.74 -5.29 16.88
N ASN A 54 3.45 -5.12 16.66
CA ASN A 54 2.50 -4.60 17.64
C ASN A 54 2.06 -5.67 18.63
N LYS A 55 1.44 -5.25 19.74
CA LYS A 55 0.99 -6.10 20.86
C LYS A 55 2.16 -6.80 21.58
N ALA A 56 3.33 -6.15 21.62
CA ALA A 56 4.49 -6.64 22.34
C ALA A 56 4.37 -6.37 23.86
N ASP A 57 3.28 -6.82 24.47
CA ASP A 57 2.93 -6.62 25.88
C ASP A 57 2.43 -7.92 26.53
N GLY A 58 2.55 -8.01 27.86
CA GLY A 58 2.16 -9.19 28.64
C GLY A 58 2.84 -10.48 28.18
N ASP A 59 2.05 -11.55 28.02
CA ASP A 59 2.54 -12.88 27.64
C ASP A 59 3.10 -12.92 26.20
N LEU A 60 2.80 -11.91 25.37
CA LEU A 60 3.22 -11.84 23.98
C LEU A 60 4.61 -11.20 23.78
N VAL A 61 5.24 -10.67 24.84
CA VAL A 61 6.58 -10.05 24.75
C VAL A 61 7.62 -11.03 24.18
N VAL A 62 7.59 -12.29 24.63
CA VAL A 62 8.53 -13.33 24.19
C VAL A 62 8.30 -13.68 22.71
N ALA A 63 7.03 -13.85 22.32
CA ALA A 63 6.66 -14.11 20.93
C ALA A 63 7.06 -12.94 20.01
N ALA A 64 6.81 -11.70 20.42
CA ALA A 64 7.20 -10.50 19.70
C ALA A 64 8.73 -10.41 19.48
N ARG A 65 9.54 -10.78 20.50
CA ARG A 65 11.01 -10.82 20.38
C ARG A 65 11.46 -11.88 19.38
N ARG A 66 10.83 -13.05 19.36
CA ARG A 66 11.14 -14.12 18.39
C ARG A 66 10.87 -13.66 16.97
N ILE A 67 9.66 -13.15 16.71
CA ILE A 67 9.27 -12.62 15.40
C ILE A 67 10.19 -11.48 14.97
N GLN A 68 10.59 -10.59 15.89
CA GLN A 68 11.54 -9.52 15.58
C GLN A 68 12.87 -10.07 15.06
N ALA A 69 13.42 -11.11 15.69
CA ALA A 69 14.67 -11.72 15.26
C ALA A 69 14.55 -12.39 13.88
N GLU A 70 13.42 -13.05 13.60
CA GLU A 70 13.12 -13.65 12.30
C GLU A 70 13.09 -12.59 11.19
N TYR A 71 12.36 -11.48 11.39
CA TYR A 71 12.29 -10.39 10.42
C TYR A 71 13.61 -9.67 10.21
N ILE A 72 14.39 -9.43 11.28
CA ILE A 72 15.74 -8.87 11.16
C ILE A 72 16.62 -9.76 10.28
N SER A 73 16.50 -11.07 10.45
CA SER A 73 17.28 -12.05 9.69
C SER A 73 16.84 -12.09 8.23
N ALA A 74 15.54 -12.10 7.97
CA ALA A 74 14.98 -12.04 6.62
C ALA A 74 15.36 -10.74 5.89
N MET A 75 15.26 -9.58 6.54
CA MET A 75 15.57 -8.29 5.93
C MET A 75 17.04 -8.12 5.54
N LYS A 76 17.97 -8.84 6.18
CA LYS A 76 19.39 -8.85 5.77
C LYS A 76 19.61 -9.49 4.40
N LEU A 77 18.71 -10.38 3.98
CA LEU A 77 18.79 -11.09 2.70
C LEU A 77 18.19 -10.27 1.55
N LEU A 78 17.41 -9.24 1.85
CA LEU A 78 16.74 -8.42 0.85
C LEU A 78 17.71 -7.43 0.21
N ARG A 79 17.48 -7.16 -1.08
CA ARG A 79 18.21 -6.10 -1.79
C ARG A 79 17.88 -4.74 -1.18
N LYS A 80 18.91 -3.93 -0.95
CA LYS A 80 18.75 -2.55 -0.46
C LYS A 80 18.01 -1.70 -1.50
N ARG A 81 16.92 -1.06 -1.09
CA ARG A 81 16.17 -0.07 -1.90
C ARG A 81 16.77 1.33 -1.84
N SER A 82 17.36 1.68 -0.70
CA SER A 82 18.04 2.96 -0.45
C SER A 82 19.53 2.75 -0.20
N LYS A 83 20.36 3.72 -0.56
CA LYS A 83 21.78 3.71 -0.19
C LYS A 83 21.98 4.16 1.26
N VAL A 84 21.06 4.99 1.77
CA VAL A 84 21.19 5.66 3.07
C VAL A 84 20.30 5.05 4.16
N TRP A 85 19.24 4.32 3.79
CA TRP A 85 18.36 3.67 4.76
C TRP A 85 18.40 2.15 4.67
N ARG A 86 18.43 1.51 5.84
CA ARG A 86 18.18 0.07 5.98
C ARG A 86 16.88 -0.11 6.78
N PRO A 87 15.94 -0.93 6.29
CA PRO A 87 14.71 -1.19 7.01
C PRO A 87 14.95 -1.62 8.45
N LYS A 88 14.12 -1.10 9.36
CA LYS A 88 14.20 -1.36 10.80
C LYS A 88 13.06 -2.27 11.22
N VAL A 89 13.31 -3.15 12.19
CA VAL A 89 12.28 -3.99 12.80
C VAL A 89 12.19 -3.64 14.28
N MET A 90 11.03 -3.18 14.72
CA MET A 90 10.78 -2.69 16.07
C MET A 90 9.62 -3.45 16.70
N ARG A 91 9.57 -3.46 18.03
CA ARG A 91 8.44 -3.95 18.80
C ARG A 91 7.72 -2.75 19.40
N ILE A 92 6.40 -2.76 19.34
CA ILE A 92 5.57 -1.72 19.92
C ILE A 92 4.39 -2.35 20.65
N SER A 93 3.80 -1.61 21.58
CA SER A 93 2.46 -1.90 22.09
C SER A 93 1.62 -0.64 21.97
N ALA A 94 0.69 -0.65 21.03
CA ALA A 94 -0.31 0.42 20.94
C ALA A 94 -1.20 0.50 22.20
N LYS A 95 -1.29 -0.59 22.98
CA LYS A 95 -2.08 -0.64 24.22
C LYS A 95 -1.38 0.07 25.37
N THR A 96 -0.08 -0.17 25.55
CA THR A 96 0.68 0.43 26.67
C THR A 96 1.39 1.72 26.26
N GLY A 97 1.51 2.00 24.96
CA GLY A 97 2.31 3.09 24.40
C GLY A 97 3.81 2.76 24.25
N GLU A 98 4.25 1.58 24.67
CA GLU A 98 5.66 1.18 24.59
C GLU A 98 6.15 1.15 23.12
N GLY A 99 7.33 1.71 22.88
CA GLY A 99 7.99 1.72 21.57
C GLY A 99 7.41 2.70 20.54
N ILE A 100 6.31 3.39 20.83
CA ILE A 100 5.69 4.35 19.90
C ILE A 100 6.57 5.60 19.71
N SER A 101 7.14 6.15 20.79
CA SER A 101 8.05 7.30 20.71
C SER A 101 9.31 6.95 19.93
N ASP A 102 9.95 5.83 20.25
CA ASP A 102 11.15 5.36 19.56
C ASP A 102 10.88 5.13 18.07
N MET A 103 9.69 4.62 17.73
CA MET A 103 9.28 4.43 16.34
C MET A 103 9.15 5.77 15.61
N TRP A 104 8.58 6.79 16.25
CA TRP A 104 8.51 8.14 15.69
C TRP A 104 9.90 8.76 15.47
N ASP A 105 10.83 8.53 16.40
CA ASP A 105 12.21 8.98 16.25
C ASP A 105 12.88 8.33 15.02
N LYS A 106 12.61 7.03 14.77
CA LYS A 106 13.08 6.34 13.56
C LYS A 106 12.42 6.84 12.28
N MET A 107 11.16 7.23 12.33
CA MET A 107 10.48 7.87 11.19
C MET A 107 11.11 9.23 10.86
N THR A 108 11.49 9.99 11.87
CA THR A 108 12.17 11.28 11.71
C THR A 108 13.59 11.09 11.17
N GLU A 109 14.35 10.13 11.71
CA GLU A 109 15.68 9.74 11.21
C GLU A 109 15.62 9.34 9.73
N PHE A 110 14.64 8.52 9.35
CA PHE A 110 14.41 8.12 7.95
C PHE A 110 14.23 9.36 7.06
N ARG A 111 13.32 10.26 7.45
CA ARG A 111 13.02 11.47 6.68
C ARG A 111 14.28 12.30 6.46
N ASP A 112 15.05 12.55 7.51
CA ASP A 112 16.21 13.44 7.46
C ASP A 112 17.33 12.85 6.61
N LEU A 113 17.59 11.54 6.73
CA LEU A 113 18.55 10.84 5.89
C LEU A 113 18.14 10.85 4.41
N MET A 114 16.86 10.59 4.12
CA MET A 114 16.33 10.55 2.76
C MET A 114 16.25 11.93 2.12
N LEU A 115 16.02 12.99 2.91
CA LEU A 115 16.11 14.38 2.45
C LEU A 115 17.55 14.78 2.14
N THR A 116 18.48 14.50 3.05
CA THR A 116 19.89 14.86 2.91
C THR A 116 20.54 14.15 1.72
N SER A 117 20.14 12.91 1.44
CA SER A 117 20.62 12.15 0.27
C SER A 117 19.97 12.57 -1.05
N GLY A 118 18.89 13.36 -1.00
CA GLY A 118 18.05 13.69 -2.16
C GLY A 118 17.15 12.55 -2.64
N GLU A 119 17.23 11.35 -2.06
CA GLU A 119 16.41 10.19 -2.45
C GLU A 119 14.91 10.46 -2.23
N LEU A 120 14.53 11.20 -1.18
CA LEU A 120 13.12 11.52 -0.90
C LEU A 120 12.50 12.39 -2.01
N ILE A 121 13.22 13.41 -2.47
CA ILE A 121 12.75 14.31 -3.52
C ILE A 121 12.64 13.54 -4.84
N ALA A 122 13.62 12.68 -5.14
CA ALA A 122 13.57 11.81 -6.31
C ALA A 122 12.41 10.82 -6.27
N LYS A 123 12.12 10.24 -5.08
CA LYS A 123 10.95 9.37 -4.85
C LYS A 123 9.67 10.15 -5.15
N ARG A 124 9.43 11.29 -4.49
CA ARG A 124 8.24 12.13 -4.68
C ARG A 124 8.00 12.54 -6.12
N ARG A 125 9.03 12.89 -6.89
CA ARG A 125 8.90 13.21 -8.32
C ARG A 125 8.37 12.03 -9.16
N LYS A 126 8.75 10.80 -8.82
CA LYS A 126 8.21 9.60 -9.47
C LYS A 126 6.75 9.39 -9.06
N GLN A 127 6.45 9.53 -7.77
CA GLN A 127 5.11 9.37 -7.21
C GLN A 127 4.12 10.38 -7.81
N GLN A 128 4.54 11.64 -8.02
CA GLN A 128 3.72 12.67 -8.66
C GLN A 128 3.20 12.25 -10.05
N LYS A 129 4.00 11.53 -10.83
CA LYS A 129 3.54 11.02 -12.14
C LYS A 129 2.47 9.95 -11.97
N VAL A 130 2.66 9.04 -11.02
CA VAL A 130 1.68 7.98 -10.71
C VAL A 130 0.37 8.63 -10.23
N TRP A 131 0.45 9.57 -9.29
CA TRP A 131 -0.69 10.33 -8.79
C TRP A 131 -1.45 11.08 -9.88
N MET A 132 -0.75 11.77 -10.77
CA MET A 132 -1.38 12.46 -11.90
C MET A 132 -2.21 11.49 -12.75
N TRP A 133 -1.67 10.33 -13.08
CA TRP A 133 -2.38 9.34 -13.89
C TRP A 133 -3.55 8.67 -13.14
N ASN A 134 -3.40 8.40 -11.85
CA ASN A 134 -4.49 7.85 -11.03
C ASN A 134 -5.66 8.85 -10.96
N LEU A 135 -5.38 10.14 -10.70
CA LEU A 135 -6.40 11.18 -10.69
C LEU A 135 -7.09 11.31 -12.05
N ILE A 136 -6.34 11.23 -13.16
CA ILE A 136 -6.93 11.23 -14.50
C ILE A 136 -7.86 10.02 -14.66
N GLN A 137 -7.43 8.81 -14.27
CA GLN A 137 -8.25 7.60 -14.39
C GLN A 137 -9.53 7.67 -13.54
N GLU A 138 -9.41 8.09 -12.28
CA GLU A 138 -10.55 8.25 -11.36
C GLU A 138 -11.55 9.27 -11.91
N ASN A 139 -11.08 10.45 -12.29
CA ASN A 139 -11.93 11.50 -12.85
C ASN A 139 -12.55 11.08 -14.18
N MET A 140 -11.80 10.41 -15.05
CA MET A 140 -12.34 9.90 -16.33
C MET A 140 -13.43 8.87 -16.10
N LEU A 141 -13.27 7.97 -15.13
CA LEU A 141 -14.27 6.97 -14.78
C LEU A 141 -15.51 7.62 -14.15
N GLU A 142 -15.33 8.62 -13.30
CA GLU A 142 -16.44 9.38 -12.70
C GLU A 142 -17.22 10.16 -13.76
N HIS A 143 -16.54 10.89 -14.65
CA HIS A 143 -17.17 11.58 -15.78
C HIS A 143 -17.88 10.60 -16.72
N PHE A 144 -17.26 9.46 -17.00
CA PHE A 144 -17.86 8.43 -17.84
C PHE A 144 -19.14 7.87 -17.23
N ARG A 145 -19.14 7.53 -15.94
CA ARG A 145 -20.31 6.96 -15.24
C ARG A 145 -21.43 7.98 -15.02
N SER A 146 -21.08 9.25 -14.83
CA SER A 146 -22.06 10.33 -14.61
C SER A 146 -22.68 10.86 -15.91
N HIS A 147 -22.07 10.58 -17.07
CA HIS A 147 -22.58 10.98 -18.37
C HIS A 147 -23.95 10.35 -18.67
N LEU A 148 -24.97 11.18 -18.97
CA LEU A 148 -26.37 10.74 -19.15
C LEU A 148 -26.52 9.55 -20.11
N ALA A 149 -25.95 9.64 -21.32
CA ALA A 149 -26.05 8.58 -22.33
C ALA A 149 -25.39 7.24 -21.92
N VAL A 150 -24.45 7.28 -20.97
CA VAL A 150 -23.78 6.09 -20.41
C VAL A 150 -24.60 5.57 -19.23
N LYS A 151 -24.93 6.46 -18.29
CA LYS A 151 -25.71 6.19 -17.08
C LYS A 151 -27.02 5.47 -17.38
N ASP A 152 -27.73 5.90 -18.42
CA ASP A 152 -29.01 5.29 -18.82
C ASP A 152 -28.84 3.89 -19.43
N LYS A 153 -27.67 3.59 -20.02
CA LYS A 153 -27.40 2.31 -20.69
C LYS A 153 -26.76 1.26 -19.77
N ILE A 154 -26.12 1.67 -18.67
CA ILE A 154 -25.42 0.77 -17.74
C ILE A 154 -26.33 -0.37 -17.25
N PRO A 155 -27.53 -0.12 -16.69
CA PRO A 155 -28.34 -1.20 -16.10
C PRO A 155 -28.70 -2.29 -17.11
N LEU A 156 -29.09 -1.90 -18.32
CA LEU A 156 -29.46 -2.84 -19.39
C LEU A 156 -28.26 -3.64 -19.89
N LEU A 157 -27.10 -3.01 -20.02
CA LEU A 157 -25.90 -3.70 -20.52
C LEU A 157 -25.31 -4.63 -19.45
N GLU A 158 -25.34 -4.27 -18.17
CA GLU A 158 -24.97 -5.16 -17.07
C GLU A 158 -25.86 -6.40 -17.02
N GLU A 159 -27.18 -6.25 -17.15
CA GLU A 159 -28.11 -7.38 -17.21
C GLU A 159 -27.78 -8.34 -18.35
N LYS A 160 -27.51 -7.82 -19.56
CA LYS A 160 -27.14 -8.63 -20.72
C LYS A 160 -25.80 -9.34 -20.57
N VAL A 161 -24.85 -8.75 -19.83
CA VAL A 161 -23.57 -9.39 -19.51
C VAL A 161 -23.79 -10.53 -18.52
N LEU A 162 -24.57 -10.30 -17.45
CA LEU A 162 -24.87 -11.30 -16.43
C LEU A 162 -25.69 -12.48 -16.99
N SER A 163 -26.57 -12.21 -17.96
CA SER A 163 -27.35 -13.25 -18.64
C SER A 163 -26.59 -13.98 -19.76
N GLY A 164 -25.33 -13.62 -20.02
CA GLY A 164 -24.49 -14.21 -21.07
C GLY A 164 -24.87 -13.84 -22.50
N VAL A 165 -25.75 -12.85 -22.70
CA VAL A 165 -26.19 -12.37 -24.02
C VAL A 165 -25.14 -11.48 -24.67
N LEU A 166 -24.35 -10.76 -23.87
CA LEU A 166 -23.22 -9.95 -24.32
C LEU A 166 -21.95 -10.30 -23.55
N SER A 167 -20.80 -10.20 -24.22
CA SER A 167 -19.52 -10.28 -23.54
C SER A 167 -19.20 -8.95 -22.82
N PRO A 168 -18.41 -8.98 -21.72
CA PRO A 168 -17.98 -7.75 -21.03
C PRO A 168 -17.27 -6.76 -21.96
N GLY A 169 -16.43 -7.25 -22.89
CA GLY A 169 -15.71 -6.40 -23.84
C GLY A 169 -16.66 -5.67 -24.81
N LEU A 170 -17.65 -6.37 -25.35
CA LEU A 170 -18.61 -5.77 -26.27
C LEU A 170 -19.53 -4.76 -25.55
N ALA A 171 -19.94 -5.05 -24.31
CA ALA A 171 -20.69 -4.10 -23.49
C ALA A 171 -19.87 -2.84 -23.19
N ALA A 172 -18.57 -2.97 -22.89
CA ALA A 172 -17.67 -1.84 -22.70
C ALA A 172 -17.53 -0.98 -23.96
N ASP A 173 -17.36 -1.60 -25.14
CA ASP A 173 -17.30 -0.89 -26.42
C ASP A 173 -18.59 -0.10 -26.72
N LEU A 174 -19.76 -0.68 -26.40
CA LEU A 174 -21.05 0.00 -26.55
C LEU A 174 -21.20 1.21 -25.64
N LEU A 175 -20.77 1.10 -24.37
CA LEU A 175 -20.76 2.23 -23.43
C LEU A 175 -19.75 3.30 -23.88
N LEU A 176 -18.56 2.92 -24.33
CA LEU A 176 -17.55 3.83 -24.88
C LEU A 176 -18.05 4.56 -26.12
N LYS A 177 -18.77 3.86 -27.01
CA LYS A 177 -19.40 4.47 -28.18
C LYS A 177 -20.48 5.47 -27.77
N ALA A 178 -21.36 5.10 -26.83
CA ALA A 178 -22.39 6.00 -26.32
C ALA A 178 -21.82 7.28 -25.70
N PHE A 179 -20.67 7.18 -25.02
CA PHE A 179 -19.94 8.33 -24.49
C PHE A 179 -19.34 9.21 -25.61
N LYS A 180 -18.69 8.61 -26.61
CA LYS A 180 -18.07 9.33 -27.74
C LYS A 180 -19.07 10.04 -28.64
N ASP A 181 -20.20 9.42 -28.92
CA ASP A 181 -21.21 9.99 -29.82
C ASP A 181 -21.98 11.16 -29.17
N SER A 182 -21.76 11.41 -27.88
CA SER A 182 -22.41 12.47 -27.09
C SER A 182 -21.46 13.61 -26.68
N LEU A 183 -20.18 13.53 -27.09
CA LEU A 183 -19.17 14.60 -26.95
C LEU A 183 -19.27 15.59 -28.10
#